data_AF-A0A223Q3Z7-F1
#
_entry.id   AF-A0A223Q3Z7-F1
#
_cell.length_a   1.000
_cell.length_b   1.000
_cell.length_c   1.000
_cell.angle_alpha   90.00
_cell.angle_beta   90.00
_cell.angle_gamma   90.00
#
_symmetry.space_group_name_H-M   'P 1'
#
loop_
_entity.id
_entity.type
_entity.pdbx_description
1 polymer ?
#
loop_
_entity_poly.entity_id
_entity_poly.type
_entity_poly.pdbx_seq_one_letter_code
_entity_poly.pdbx_strand_id
1 'polypeptide(L)'
;MAVARSNVLRQVSPDEQLNLERLADEVNRSYFGNSINIRPRWGIPSACESPEPKTEINHLSPQELKDLQAGVEAYHKKDLQQAKTLLEQFSPNGPRDAALLYVRVLTLLKDPTWPDVAKSVNRVCDDTIYVAPGSIEMVSGEESLLVHPILSRSAGNGAPIFVIRYIIHHEMVHKFLGTSSTDPHPEAFRRLDACARDRSRALQWLRKNHFTTIEDSSR
;
A
#
# COMPACT_ATOMS: atom_id res chain seq x y z
N MET A 1 26.41 7.32 5.08
CA MET A 1 25.96 6.41 6.15
C MET A 1 24.52 6.06 5.85
N ALA A 2 24.24 4.79 5.55
CA ALA A 2 22.90 4.34 5.20
C ALA A 2 22.01 4.44 6.45
N VAL A 3 21.00 5.31 6.40
CA VAL A 3 20.01 5.42 7.46
C VAL A 3 19.25 4.11 7.50
N ALA A 4 19.28 3.43 8.65
CA ALA A 4 18.58 2.19 8.87
C ALA A 4 17.08 2.40 8.58
N ARG A 5 16.60 1.80 7.49
CA ARG A 5 15.18 1.77 7.16
C ARG A 5 14.45 1.19 8.37
N SER A 6 13.52 1.96 8.90
CA SER A 6 12.60 1.57 9.96
C SER A 6 11.73 0.40 9.48
N ASN A 7 12.26 -0.83 9.53
CA ASN A 7 11.50 -2.04 9.26
C ASN A 7 10.55 -2.29 10.45
N VAL A 8 9.40 -1.61 10.43
CA VAL A 8 8.30 -1.86 11.38
C VAL A 8 7.65 -3.23 11.11
N LEU A 9 7.79 -3.77 9.89
CA LEU A 9 7.29 -5.09 9.53
C LEU A 9 8.26 -6.19 10.01
N ARG A 10 7.72 -7.16 10.75
CA ARG A 10 8.43 -8.38 11.14
C ARG A 10 8.90 -9.12 9.88
N GLN A 11 10.04 -9.80 9.98
CA GLN A 11 10.52 -10.64 8.88
C GLN A 11 9.54 -11.78 8.59
N VAL A 12 9.20 -11.96 7.31
CA VAL A 12 8.39 -13.09 6.85
C VAL A 12 9.21 -14.38 6.98
N SER A 13 8.59 -15.45 7.46
CA SER A 13 9.28 -16.73 7.63
C SER A 13 9.72 -17.35 6.29
N PRO A 14 10.83 -18.10 6.26
CA PRO A 14 11.28 -18.80 5.04
C PRO A 14 10.23 -19.75 4.45
N ASP A 15 9.43 -20.41 5.30
CA ASP A 15 8.36 -21.31 4.85
C ASP A 15 7.25 -20.57 4.07
N GLU A 16 6.96 -19.33 4.44
CA GLU A 16 6.00 -18.50 3.71
C GLU A 16 6.56 -18.00 2.37
N GLN A 17 7.88 -17.81 2.26
CA GLN A 17 8.55 -17.54 0.98
C GLN A 17 8.44 -18.75 0.04
N LEU A 18 8.73 -19.96 0.52
CA LEU A 18 8.57 -21.19 -0.28
C LEU A 18 7.12 -21.41 -0.73
N ASN A 19 6.16 -21.12 0.15
CA ASN A 19 4.75 -21.20 -0.21
C ASN A 19 4.34 -20.15 -1.26
N LEU A 20 4.88 -18.94 -1.18
CA LEU A 20 4.63 -17.88 -2.16
C LEU A 20 5.14 -18.29 -3.55
N GLU A 21 6.35 -18.84 -3.62
CA GLU A 21 6.94 -19.37 -4.86
C GLU A 21 6.11 -20.51 -5.44
N ARG A 22 5.69 -21.46 -4.61
CA ARG A 22 4.82 -22.57 -5.04
C ARG A 22 3.47 -22.08 -5.60
N LEU A 23 2.89 -21.05 -4.98
CA LEU A 23 1.65 -20.45 -5.47
C LEU A 23 1.86 -19.74 -6.82
N ALA A 24 3.01 -19.08 -7.01
CA ALA A 24 3.35 -18.47 -8.29
C ALA A 24 3.54 -19.50 -9.40
N ASP A 25 4.24 -20.61 -9.13
CA ASP A 25 4.38 -21.70 -10.10
C ASP A 25 3.02 -22.31 -10.48
N GLU A 26 2.10 -22.43 -9.51
CA GLU A 26 0.72 -22.90 -9.77
C GLU A 26 -0.04 -21.95 -10.69
N VAL A 27 -0.03 -20.64 -10.39
CA VAL A 27 -0.71 -19.62 -11.20
C VAL A 27 -0.09 -19.53 -12.60
N ASN A 28 1.25 -19.50 -12.71
CA ASN A 28 1.97 -19.46 -13.98
C ASN A 28 1.61 -20.66 -14.86
N ARG A 29 1.57 -21.86 -14.29
CA ARG A 29 1.17 -23.08 -15.01
C ARG A 29 -0.29 -23.04 -15.47
N SER A 30 -1.19 -22.57 -14.60
CA SER A 30 -2.64 -22.59 -14.87
C SER A 30 -3.08 -21.55 -15.90
N TYR A 31 -2.45 -20.38 -15.95
CA TYR A 31 -2.93 -19.24 -16.72
C TYR A 31 -2.00 -18.80 -17.84
N PHE A 32 -0.69 -19.05 -17.71
CA PHE A 32 0.34 -18.47 -18.58
C PHE A 32 1.25 -19.54 -19.21
N GLY A 33 0.93 -20.82 -19.06
CA GLY A 33 1.68 -21.92 -19.67
C GLY A 33 3.15 -21.97 -19.28
N ASN A 34 3.51 -21.53 -18.07
CA ASN A 34 4.89 -21.40 -17.58
C ASN A 34 5.76 -20.41 -18.39
N SER A 35 5.17 -19.44 -19.07
CA SER A 35 5.92 -18.44 -19.86
C SER A 35 6.50 -17.30 -19.03
N ILE A 36 6.04 -17.12 -17.79
CA ILE A 36 6.47 -16.02 -16.92
C ILE A 36 7.70 -16.44 -16.11
N ASN A 37 8.80 -15.67 -16.22
CA ASN A 37 10.10 -15.99 -15.60
C ASN A 37 10.47 -15.08 -14.41
N ILE A 38 9.49 -14.40 -13.81
CA ILE A 38 9.71 -13.58 -12.60
C ILE A 38 9.45 -14.40 -11.35
N ARG A 39 10.24 -14.18 -10.30
CA ARG A 39 10.05 -14.85 -9.01
C ARG A 39 9.35 -13.93 -8.02
N PRO A 40 8.37 -14.46 -7.25
CA PRO A 40 7.73 -13.67 -6.22
C PRO A 40 8.63 -13.58 -4.99
N ARG A 41 8.54 -12.47 -4.28
CA ARG A 41 9.17 -12.30 -2.97
C ARG A 41 8.33 -11.41 -2.09
N TRP A 42 8.45 -11.63 -0.79
CA TRP A 42 7.92 -10.67 0.18
C TRP A 42 8.74 -9.38 0.13
N GLY A 43 8.06 -8.27 -0.07
CA GLY A 43 8.68 -6.96 -0.23
C GLY A 43 7.62 -5.87 -0.27
N ILE A 44 7.97 -4.69 0.20
CA ILE A 44 7.09 -3.52 0.15
C ILE A 44 7.14 -3.01 -1.29
N PRO A 45 6.03 -3.01 -2.05
CA PRO A 45 5.97 -2.38 -3.36
C PRO A 45 6.45 -0.92 -3.29
N SER A 46 7.11 -0.40 -4.31
CA SER A 46 7.50 1.00 -4.45
C SER A 46 6.28 1.93 -4.47
N ALA A 47 5.15 1.45 -4.97
CA ALA A 47 3.84 2.10 -4.82
C ALA A 47 3.35 2.12 -3.36
N CYS A 48 4.10 1.52 -2.42
CA CYS A 48 3.95 1.59 -0.96
C CYS A 48 5.16 2.23 -0.23
N GLU A 49 6.30 2.49 -0.90
CA GLU A 49 7.45 3.23 -0.34
C GLU A 49 7.28 4.76 -0.40
N SER A 50 7.00 5.41 0.74
CA SER A 50 6.90 6.87 0.76
C SER A 50 8.22 7.52 0.33
N PRO A 51 8.20 8.60 -0.46
CA PRO A 51 9.37 9.44 -0.57
C PRO A 51 9.77 9.88 0.84
N GLU A 52 11.08 9.93 1.12
CA GLU A 52 11.57 10.40 2.42
C GLU A 52 10.84 11.70 2.79
N PRO A 53 10.32 11.81 4.03
CA PRO A 53 9.63 13.01 4.45
C PRO A 53 10.63 14.17 4.31
N LYS A 54 10.44 14.99 3.27
CA LYS A 54 11.11 16.27 3.20
C LYS A 54 10.53 17.08 4.34
N THR A 55 11.38 17.49 5.27
CA THR A 55 10.98 18.35 6.39
C THR A 55 10.71 19.75 5.83
N GLU A 56 9.62 19.91 5.09
CA GLU A 56 9.21 21.16 4.42
C GLU A 56 8.45 22.09 5.39
N ILE A 57 8.88 22.15 6.64
CA ILE A 57 8.37 23.13 7.61
C ILE A 57 8.88 24.55 7.30
N ASN A 58 9.93 24.68 6.49
CA ASN A 58 10.55 25.96 6.15
C ASN A 58 9.65 26.85 5.26
N HIS A 59 8.62 26.29 4.62
CA HIS A 59 7.69 27.03 3.78
C HIS A 59 6.42 27.48 4.52
N LEU A 60 6.24 27.06 5.79
CA LEU A 60 5.09 27.47 6.60
C LEU A 60 5.23 28.92 7.05
N SER A 61 4.12 29.64 7.02
CA SER A 61 4.00 30.96 7.63
C SER A 61 4.15 30.87 9.16
N PRO A 62 4.47 31.98 9.84
CA PRO A 62 4.54 32.01 11.30
C PRO A 62 3.23 31.61 12.00
N GLN A 63 2.08 31.81 11.35
CA GLN A 63 0.79 31.42 11.91
C GLN A 63 0.56 29.92 11.77
N GLU A 64 0.84 29.34 10.59
CA GLU A 64 0.77 27.89 10.37
C GLU A 64 1.71 27.13 11.31
N LEU A 65 2.90 27.67 11.59
CA LEU A 65 3.83 27.04 12.53
C LEU A 65 3.31 27.05 13.97
N LYS A 66 2.62 28.12 14.39
CA LYS A 66 1.93 28.18 15.69
C LYS A 66 0.76 27.21 15.76
N ASP A 67 -0.04 27.12 14.70
CA ASP A 67 -1.18 26.23 14.65
C ASP A 67 -0.73 24.75 14.66
N LEU A 68 0.36 24.43 13.98
CA LEU A 68 0.98 23.11 14.01
C LEU A 68 1.45 22.74 15.42
N GLN A 69 2.17 23.64 16.10
CA GLN A 69 2.60 23.45 17.48
C GLN A 69 1.40 23.24 18.42
N ALA A 70 0.38 24.09 18.31
CA ALA A 70 -0.84 23.98 19.11
C ALA A 70 -1.60 22.68 18.83
N GLY A 71 -1.66 22.23 17.58
CA GLY A 71 -2.29 20.96 17.19
C GLY A 71 -1.58 19.75 17.77
N VAL A 72 -0.23 19.74 17.75
CA VAL A 72 0.59 18.70 18.39
C VAL A 72 0.39 18.68 19.91
N GLU A 73 0.36 19.85 20.54
CA GLU A 73 0.07 19.95 21.98
C GLU A 73 -1.33 19.46 22.34
N ALA A 74 -2.35 19.83 21.56
CA ALA A 74 -3.73 19.38 21.76
C ALA A 74 -3.83 17.85 21.67
N TYR A 75 -3.14 17.24 20.69
CA TYR A 75 -3.04 15.79 20.57
C TYR A 75 -2.42 15.14 21.82
N HIS A 76 -1.29 15.66 22.32
CA HIS A 76 -0.66 15.15 23.54
C HIS A 76 -1.53 15.31 24.79
N LYS A 77 -2.31 16.40 24.86
CA LYS A 77 -3.30 16.66 25.93
C LYS A 77 -4.57 15.81 25.77
N LYS A 78 -4.67 14.98 24.72
CA LYS A 78 -5.84 14.18 24.34
C LYS A 78 -7.08 15.01 23.99
N ASP A 79 -6.92 16.30 23.69
CA ASP A 79 -7.98 17.11 23.12
C ASP A 79 -8.03 16.88 21.60
N LEU A 80 -8.63 15.74 21.25
CA LEU A 80 -8.67 15.28 19.86
C LEU A 80 -9.50 16.19 18.95
N GLN A 81 -10.52 16.88 19.49
CA GLN A 81 -11.34 17.81 18.68
C GLN A 81 -10.57 19.07 18.35
N GLN A 82 -9.85 19.65 19.32
CA GLN A 82 -8.99 20.78 19.05
C GLN A 82 -7.84 20.41 18.10
N ALA A 83 -7.23 19.23 18.30
CA ALA A 83 -6.20 18.72 17.41
C ALA A 83 -6.71 18.54 15.97
N LYS A 84 -7.95 18.05 15.79
CA LYS A 84 -8.59 17.91 14.48
C LYS A 84 -8.67 19.27 13.77
N THR A 85 -9.23 20.29 14.43
CA THR A 85 -9.41 21.63 13.84
C THR A 85 -8.08 22.28 13.45
N LEU A 86 -7.06 22.16 14.30
CA LEU A 86 -5.76 22.80 14.06
C LEU A 86 -4.94 22.11 12.97
N LEU A 87 -5.06 20.78 12.86
CA LEU A 87 -4.25 19.99 11.93
C LEU A 87 -4.90 19.79 10.55
N GLU A 88 -6.20 20.07 10.40
CA GLU A 88 -6.94 19.91 9.14
C GLU A 88 -6.29 20.65 7.96
N GLN A 89 -5.80 21.87 8.20
CA GLN A 89 -5.16 22.70 7.18
C GLN A 89 -3.90 22.09 6.57
N PHE A 90 -3.24 21.16 7.26
CA PHE A 90 -2.02 20.50 6.78
C PHE A 90 -2.31 19.24 5.97
N SER A 91 -3.57 18.86 5.79
CA SER A 91 -3.97 17.67 5.04
C SER A 91 -4.77 18.05 3.78
N PRO A 92 -4.50 17.44 2.61
CA PRO A 92 -3.43 16.48 2.33
C PRO A 92 -2.11 17.10 1.89
N ASN A 93 -2.09 18.42 1.65
CA ASN A 93 -1.01 19.11 0.93
C ASN A 93 0.01 19.83 1.84
N GLY A 94 -0.08 19.67 3.16
CA GLY A 94 0.87 20.24 4.11
C GLY A 94 2.04 19.30 4.43
N PRO A 95 2.86 19.61 5.44
CA PRO A 95 3.96 18.75 5.86
C PRO A 95 3.46 17.33 6.17
N ARG A 96 4.13 16.34 5.60
CA ARG A 96 3.72 14.92 5.67
C ARG A 96 3.45 14.45 7.10
N ASP A 97 4.30 14.80 8.04
CA ASP A 97 4.17 14.39 9.44
C ASP A 97 2.91 14.99 10.11
N ALA A 98 2.56 16.23 9.76
CA ALA A 98 1.35 16.89 10.24
C ALA A 98 0.09 16.23 9.67
N ALA A 99 0.10 15.90 8.38
CA ALA A 99 -0.99 15.20 7.72
C ALA A 99 -1.21 13.78 8.29
N LEU A 100 -0.13 13.05 8.60
CA LEU A 100 -0.21 11.74 9.27
C LEU A 100 -0.78 11.85 10.69
N LEU A 101 -0.37 12.87 11.44
CA LEU A 101 -0.93 13.14 12.76
C LEU A 101 -2.43 13.45 12.68
N TYR A 102 -2.86 14.20 11.67
CA TYR A 102 -4.29 14.46 11.41
C TYR A 102 -5.07 13.17 11.14
N VAL A 103 -4.57 12.29 10.26
CA VAL A 103 -5.19 10.96 10.01
C VAL A 103 -5.32 10.15 11.31
N ARG A 104 -4.30 10.19 12.16
CA ARG A 104 -4.33 9.52 13.46
C ARG A 104 -5.41 10.09 14.38
N VAL A 105 -5.56 11.41 14.43
CA VAL A 105 -6.64 12.08 15.19
C VAL A 105 -8.01 11.62 14.70
N LEU A 106 -8.25 11.63 13.38
CA LEU A 106 -9.53 11.20 12.80
C LEU A 106 -9.85 9.74 13.14
N THR A 107 -8.83 8.85 13.13
CA THR A 107 -8.99 7.44 13.50
C THR A 107 -9.40 7.28 14.97
N LEU A 108 -8.75 8.02 15.88
CA LEU A 108 -9.07 7.99 17.31
C LEU A 108 -10.48 8.56 17.60
N LEU A 109 -10.91 9.56 16.82
CA LEU A 109 -12.26 10.10 16.87
C LEU A 109 -13.32 9.21 16.20
N LYS A 110 -12.91 8.15 15.49
CA LYS A 110 -13.78 7.32 14.64
C LYS A 110 -14.54 8.12 13.59
N ASP A 111 -13.91 9.17 13.07
CA ASP A 111 -14.51 10.04 12.06
C ASP A 111 -14.68 9.30 10.73
N PRO A 112 -15.88 9.20 10.14
CA PRO A 112 -16.11 8.38 8.94
C PRO A 112 -15.30 8.82 7.71
N THR A 113 -14.77 10.05 7.69
CA THR A 113 -13.95 10.59 6.60
C THR A 113 -12.49 10.17 6.69
N TRP A 114 -12.05 9.59 7.82
CA TRP A 114 -10.65 9.20 8.04
C TRP A 114 -10.07 8.33 6.91
N PRO A 115 -10.81 7.38 6.27
CA PRO A 115 -10.27 6.58 5.18
C PRO A 115 -9.97 7.42 3.92
N ASP A 116 -10.85 8.34 3.55
CA ASP A 116 -10.68 9.18 2.36
C ASP A 116 -9.52 10.16 2.54
N VAL A 117 -9.40 10.74 3.74
CA VAL A 117 -8.27 11.59 4.11
C VAL A 117 -6.97 10.78 4.11
N ALA A 118 -6.96 9.60 4.74
CA ALA A 118 -5.81 8.70 4.71
C ALA A 118 -5.40 8.35 3.27
N LYS A 119 -6.34 8.16 2.33
CA LYS A 119 -6.05 7.89 0.91
C LYS A 119 -5.36 9.07 0.22
N SER A 120 -5.73 10.30 0.57
CA SER A 120 -5.12 11.52 -0.01
C SER A 120 -3.75 11.85 0.57
N VAL A 121 -3.52 11.54 1.85
CA VAL A 121 -2.24 11.75 2.56
C VAL A 121 -1.26 10.60 2.27
N ASN A 122 -1.71 9.36 2.45
CA ASN A 122 -0.94 8.15 2.24
C ASN A 122 -1.11 7.67 0.81
N ARG A 123 -0.62 8.47 -0.15
CA ARG A 123 -0.46 7.92 -1.51
C ARG A 123 0.35 6.63 -1.50
N VAL A 124 1.23 6.46 -0.51
CA VAL A 124 2.24 5.42 -0.47
C VAL A 124 2.80 5.32 0.98
N CYS A 125 2.20 4.59 1.95
CA CYS A 125 2.87 4.39 3.26
C CYS A 125 2.49 3.07 3.95
N ASP A 126 3.56 2.40 4.35
CA ASP A 126 3.83 1.18 5.09
C ASP A 126 2.98 0.90 6.35
N ASP A 127 2.25 1.88 6.88
CA ASP A 127 1.44 1.69 8.10
C ASP A 127 -0.05 2.10 8.00
N THR A 128 -0.56 2.53 6.84
CA THR A 128 -2.02 2.75 6.68
C THR A 128 -2.59 2.48 5.27
N ILE A 129 -3.42 1.44 5.19
CA ILE A 129 -4.82 1.44 4.70
C ILE A 129 -5.06 1.78 3.20
N TYR A 130 -4.08 2.08 2.36
CA TYR A 130 -4.25 1.94 0.89
C TYR A 130 -2.94 1.50 0.26
N VAL A 131 -2.58 0.25 0.56
CA VAL A 131 -1.34 -0.39 0.14
C VAL A 131 -1.60 -1.12 -1.17
N ALA A 132 -0.70 -1.03 -2.15
CA ALA A 132 -0.69 -1.93 -3.28
C ALA A 132 -0.38 -3.35 -2.76
N PRO A 133 -1.26 -4.34 -2.99
CA PRO A 133 -1.05 -5.67 -2.42
C PRO A 133 0.12 -6.42 -3.08
N GLY A 134 0.49 -6.01 -4.30
CA GLY A 134 1.69 -6.45 -5.00
C GLY A 134 2.11 -5.47 -6.10
N SER A 135 3.24 -5.76 -6.72
CA SER A 135 3.81 -5.02 -7.87
C SER A 135 4.85 -5.87 -8.60
N ILE A 136 5.28 -5.44 -9.79
CA ILE A 136 6.49 -5.93 -10.46
C ILE A 136 7.53 -4.84 -10.49
N GLU A 137 8.72 -5.13 -9.98
CA GLU A 137 9.79 -4.15 -9.81
C GLU A 137 11.18 -4.70 -10.10
N MET A 138 12.10 -3.80 -10.43
CA MET A 138 13.52 -4.11 -10.55
C MET A 138 14.18 -4.02 -9.17
N VAL A 139 14.57 -5.16 -8.60
CA VAL A 139 15.28 -5.24 -7.33
C VAL A 139 16.70 -5.72 -7.58
N SER A 140 17.70 -4.89 -7.26
CA SER A 140 19.12 -5.21 -7.46
C SER A 140 19.49 -5.62 -8.89
N GLY A 141 18.79 -5.06 -9.89
CA GLY A 141 19.02 -5.38 -11.30
C GLY A 141 18.24 -6.58 -11.84
N GLU A 142 17.43 -7.23 -11.00
CA GLU A 142 16.56 -8.34 -11.40
C GLU A 142 15.09 -7.99 -11.20
N GLU A 143 14.24 -8.38 -12.16
CA GLU A 143 12.80 -8.17 -12.04
C GLU A 143 12.18 -9.17 -11.05
N SER A 144 11.37 -8.67 -10.13
CA SER A 144 10.74 -9.45 -9.06
C SER A 144 9.28 -9.06 -8.91
N LEU A 145 8.43 -10.04 -8.60
CA LEU A 145 7.05 -9.80 -8.18
C LEU A 145 7.04 -9.59 -6.67
N LEU A 146 6.74 -8.37 -6.22
CA LEU A 146 6.65 -8.07 -4.80
C LEU A 146 5.24 -8.35 -4.29
N VAL A 147 5.14 -9.00 -3.13
CA VAL A 147 3.89 -9.12 -2.38
C VAL A 147 4.08 -8.49 -1.01
N HIS A 148 3.14 -7.63 -0.61
CA HIS A 148 3.29 -6.82 0.59
C HIS A 148 3.39 -7.72 1.85
N PRO A 149 4.40 -7.54 2.74
CA PRO A 149 4.63 -8.43 3.89
C PRO A 149 3.47 -8.45 4.90
N ILE A 150 2.68 -7.38 4.98
CA ILE A 150 1.48 -7.35 5.85
C ILE A 150 0.44 -8.44 5.49
N LEU A 151 0.51 -9.01 4.28
CA LEU A 151 -0.35 -10.12 3.86
C LEU A 151 0.15 -11.48 4.36
N SER A 152 1.40 -11.58 4.82
CA SER A 152 1.95 -12.79 5.42
C SER A 152 1.35 -13.04 6.81
N ARG A 153 1.27 -14.31 7.22
CA ARG A 153 0.80 -14.70 8.55
C ARG A 153 1.85 -14.45 9.63
N SER A 154 3.14 -14.58 9.29
CA SER A 154 4.24 -14.37 10.25
C SER A 154 4.57 -12.88 10.44
N ALA A 155 4.36 -12.06 9.40
CA ALA A 155 4.70 -10.63 9.42
C ALA A 155 3.51 -9.68 9.61
N GLY A 156 2.28 -10.10 9.30
CA GLY A 156 1.11 -9.23 9.34
C GLY A 156 -0.21 -9.94 9.61
N ASN A 157 -1.24 -9.57 8.84
CA ASN A 157 -2.63 -9.91 9.09
C ASN A 157 -3.02 -11.31 8.59
N GLY A 158 -2.13 -12.02 7.87
CA GLY A 158 -2.38 -13.36 7.36
C GLY A 158 -3.53 -13.42 6.35
N ALA A 159 -3.26 -13.01 5.11
CA ALA A 159 -4.24 -13.05 4.04
C ALA A 159 -4.59 -14.50 3.65
N PRO A 160 -5.87 -14.79 3.33
CA PRO A 160 -6.24 -16.08 2.78
C PRO A 160 -5.51 -16.41 1.48
N ILE A 161 -5.25 -17.70 1.22
CA ILE A 161 -4.52 -18.17 0.03
C ILE A 161 -5.15 -17.66 -1.29
N PHE A 162 -6.47 -17.56 -1.37
CA PHE A 162 -7.15 -17.08 -2.58
C PHE A 162 -6.83 -15.60 -2.87
N VAL A 163 -6.51 -14.79 -1.85
CA VAL A 163 -6.08 -13.40 -2.01
C VAL A 163 -4.68 -13.36 -2.58
N ILE A 164 -3.74 -14.13 -2.02
CA ILE A 164 -2.36 -14.22 -2.51
C ILE A 164 -2.32 -14.70 -3.97
N ARG A 165 -3.11 -15.72 -4.31
CA ARG A 165 -3.23 -16.21 -5.69
C ARG A 165 -3.75 -15.14 -6.64
N TYR A 166 -4.75 -14.36 -6.22
CA TYR A 166 -5.28 -13.28 -7.03
C TYR A 166 -4.23 -12.19 -7.30
N ILE A 167 -3.48 -11.78 -6.27
CA ILE A 167 -2.41 -10.77 -6.40
C ILE A 167 -1.35 -11.27 -7.39
N ILE A 168 -0.87 -12.50 -7.22
CA ILE A 168 0.11 -13.09 -8.13
C ILE A 168 -0.42 -13.11 -9.57
N HIS A 169 -1.67 -13.54 -9.76
CA HIS A 169 -2.29 -13.56 -11.07
C HIS A 169 -2.32 -12.15 -11.69
N HIS A 170 -2.79 -11.15 -10.93
CA HIS A 170 -2.86 -9.75 -11.37
C HIS A 170 -1.51 -9.23 -11.88
N GLU A 171 -0.46 -9.41 -11.08
CA GLU A 171 0.90 -9.00 -11.46
C GLU A 171 1.41 -9.79 -12.67
N MET A 172 1.15 -11.10 -12.74
CA MET A 172 1.53 -11.89 -13.91
C MET A 172 0.80 -11.46 -15.19
N VAL A 173 -0.43 -10.94 -15.12
CA VAL A 173 -1.10 -10.32 -16.29
C VAL A 173 -0.35 -9.07 -16.73
N HIS A 174 0.11 -8.23 -15.79
CA HIS A 174 0.94 -7.07 -16.11
C HIS A 174 2.21 -7.50 -16.87
N LYS A 175 2.88 -8.54 -16.38
CA LYS A 175 4.08 -9.09 -17.03
C LYS A 175 3.79 -9.66 -18.41
N PHE A 176 2.72 -10.45 -18.52
CA PHE A 176 2.35 -11.15 -19.74
C PHE A 176 2.01 -10.18 -20.88
N LEU A 177 1.30 -9.10 -20.56
CA LEU A 177 0.90 -8.08 -21.54
C LEU A 177 1.92 -6.96 -21.73
N GLY A 178 2.92 -6.84 -20.87
CA GLY A 178 3.90 -5.74 -20.91
C GLY A 178 3.25 -4.37 -20.72
N THR A 179 2.24 -4.28 -19.84
CA THR A 179 1.53 -3.02 -19.57
C THR A 179 2.46 -1.97 -18.97
N SER A 180 2.11 -0.69 -19.16
CA SER A 180 2.93 0.45 -18.72
C SER A 180 2.26 1.23 -17.59
N SER A 181 3.02 2.07 -16.90
CA SER A 181 2.46 2.97 -15.89
C SER A 181 1.49 4.01 -16.45
N THR A 182 1.56 4.33 -17.74
CA THR A 182 0.68 5.30 -18.41
C THR A 182 -0.67 4.71 -18.82
N ASP A 183 -0.72 3.39 -19.03
CA ASP A 183 -1.97 2.64 -19.22
C ASP A 183 -1.80 1.26 -18.56
N PRO A 184 -2.01 1.17 -17.23
CA PRO A 184 -1.70 -0.03 -16.48
C PRO A 184 -2.72 -1.14 -16.72
N HIS A 185 -3.98 -0.79 -16.99
CA HIS A 185 -5.09 -1.75 -17.08
C HIS A 185 -5.91 -1.56 -18.36
N PRO A 186 -5.32 -1.79 -19.56
CA PRO A 186 -6.03 -1.78 -20.83
C PRO A 186 -7.12 -2.85 -20.89
N GLU A 187 -8.00 -2.81 -21.89
CA GLU A 187 -9.12 -3.75 -21.97
C GLU A 187 -8.67 -5.24 -21.96
N ALA A 188 -7.59 -5.56 -22.67
CA ALA A 188 -7.00 -6.90 -22.68
C ALA A 188 -6.57 -7.34 -21.27
N PHE A 189 -5.99 -6.42 -20.48
CA PHE A 189 -5.64 -6.67 -19.09
C PHE A 189 -6.90 -7.00 -18.28
N ARG A 190 -7.93 -6.16 -18.36
CA ARG A 190 -9.17 -6.33 -17.59
C ARG A 190 -9.85 -7.66 -17.89
N ARG A 191 -9.83 -8.09 -19.16
CA ARG A 191 -10.38 -9.39 -19.59
C ARG A 191 -9.59 -10.57 -19.00
N LEU A 192 -8.26 -10.52 -19.03
CA LEU A 192 -7.43 -11.57 -18.43
C LEU A 192 -7.51 -11.59 -16.91
N ASP A 193 -7.44 -10.42 -16.25
CA ASP A 193 -7.63 -10.28 -14.79
C ASP A 193 -8.98 -10.88 -14.34
N ALA A 194 -10.04 -10.68 -15.13
CA ALA A 194 -11.37 -11.25 -14.85
C ALA A 194 -11.40 -12.79 -14.83
N CYS A 195 -10.44 -13.47 -15.46
CA CYS A 195 -10.33 -14.93 -15.45
C CYS A 195 -9.73 -15.49 -14.16
N ALA A 196 -9.22 -14.65 -13.26
CA ALA A 196 -8.64 -15.10 -12.00
C ALA A 196 -9.67 -15.84 -11.14
N ARG A 197 -9.29 -17.02 -10.65
CA ARG A 197 -10.11 -17.80 -9.72
C ARG A 197 -10.36 -17.01 -8.44
N ASP A 198 -11.59 -17.03 -7.95
CA ASP A 198 -12.02 -16.34 -6.72
C ASP A 198 -11.82 -14.81 -6.74
N ARG A 199 -11.65 -14.20 -7.91
CA ARG A 199 -11.41 -12.75 -8.09
C ARG A 199 -12.33 -11.88 -7.24
N SER A 200 -13.65 -12.04 -7.36
CA SER A 200 -14.62 -11.19 -6.66
C SER A 200 -14.46 -11.28 -5.14
N ARG A 201 -14.15 -12.47 -4.62
CA ARG A 201 -13.92 -12.69 -3.19
C ARG A 201 -12.58 -12.10 -2.74
N ALA A 202 -11.53 -12.22 -3.56
CA ALA A 202 -10.24 -11.59 -3.31
C ALA A 202 -10.35 -10.07 -3.26
N LEU A 203 -11.01 -9.47 -4.26
CA LEU A 203 -11.26 -8.03 -4.33
C LEU A 203 -12.08 -7.52 -3.14
N GLN A 204 -13.13 -8.24 -2.73
CA GLN A 204 -13.90 -7.88 -1.54
C GLN A 204 -13.04 -7.91 -0.27
N TRP A 205 -12.18 -8.93 -0.13
CA TRP A 205 -11.26 -9.01 1.00
C TRP A 205 -10.26 -7.85 0.98
N LEU A 206 -9.65 -7.56 -0.17
CA LEU A 206 -8.71 -6.47 -0.35
C LEU A 206 -9.34 -5.12 0.01
N ARG A 207 -10.54 -4.83 -0.48
CA ARG A 207 -11.28 -3.60 -0.11
C ARG A 207 -11.58 -3.51 1.38
N LYS A 208 -12.04 -4.61 2.00
CA LYS A 208 -12.33 -4.65 3.44
C LYS A 208 -11.07 -4.42 4.28
N ASN A 209 -9.91 -4.85 3.79
CA ASN A 209 -8.62 -4.66 4.45
C ASN A 209 -7.87 -3.45 3.89
N HIS A 210 -8.55 -2.61 3.11
CA HIS A 210 -8.07 -1.36 2.59
C HIS A 210 -6.74 -1.51 1.79
N PHE A 211 -6.74 -2.43 0.83
CA PHE A 211 -5.76 -2.47 -0.24
C PHE A 211 -6.34 -1.80 -1.48
N THR A 212 -5.48 -1.20 -2.30
CA THR A 212 -5.89 -0.73 -3.62
C THR A 212 -6.24 -1.91 -4.51
N THR A 213 -7.22 -1.71 -5.38
CA THR A 213 -7.70 -2.72 -6.32
C THR A 213 -7.79 -2.15 -7.73
N ILE A 214 -7.85 -3.03 -8.73
CA ILE A 214 -8.06 -2.66 -10.13
C ILE A 214 -9.32 -1.79 -10.37
N GLU A 215 -10.32 -1.86 -9.48
CA GLU A 215 -11.54 -1.04 -9.62
C GLU A 215 -11.33 0.42 -9.19
N ASP A 216 -10.29 0.71 -8.39
CA ASP A 216 -9.97 2.06 -7.94
C ASP A 216 -9.40 2.94 -9.07
N SER A 217 -8.83 2.33 -10.12
CA SER A 217 -8.28 2.99 -11.32
C SER A 217 -9.34 3.43 -12.34
N SER A 218 -10.63 3.19 -12.07
CA SER A 218 -11.75 3.43 -13.00
C SER A 218 -12.59 4.68 -12.67
N ARG A 219 -12.12 5.54 -11.78
CA ARG A 219 -12.82 6.78 -11.38
C ARG A 219 -12.01 8.02 -11.72
#